data_AF-A0A1M5M002-F1
#
_entry.id   AF-A0A1M5M002-F1
#
_cell.length_a   1.000
_cell.length_b   1.000
_cell.length_c   1.000
_cell.angle_alpha   90.00
_cell.angle_beta   90.00
_cell.angle_gamma   90.00
#
_symmetry.space_group_name_H-M   'P 1'
#
loop_
_entity.id
_entity.type
_entity.pdbx_description
1 polymer ?
#
loop_
_entity_poly.entity_id
_entity_poly.type
_entity_poly.pdbx_seq_one_letter_code
_entity_poly.pdbx_strand_id
1 'polypeptide(L)'
;MAVLSGLGFARALQKLCLGASLLAATVATATESGYVTLTLGNEQFELPLNAAHSDWTGSPGFAKVSILSRPTEVATWERFQSLRLAFDLLRTGATTPELSLLRRRDDAGFERWYGRSESGGLTVVITERSLNDTELTVSGSFTGTLGRSDNFGQTIDLSEPMPVSGRFEVTLLPIR
;
A
#
# COMPACT_ATOMS: atom_id res chain seq x y z
N MET A 1 35.94 -19.40 80.88
CA MET A 1 36.07 -18.00 80.43
C MET A 1 36.58 -18.02 78.99
N ALA A 2 35.70 -17.60 78.06
CA ALA A 2 35.97 -17.01 76.74
C ALA A 2 36.73 -17.78 75.61
N VAL A 3 35.96 -18.08 74.53
CA VAL A 3 36.22 -17.98 73.05
C VAL A 3 37.41 -18.77 72.42
N LEU A 4 37.36 -19.40 71.23
CA LEU A 4 36.76 -19.01 69.95
C LEU A 4 36.32 -20.19 69.05
N SER A 5 35.24 -19.90 68.34
CA SER A 5 34.63 -20.54 67.18
C SER A 5 35.51 -20.59 65.92
N GLY A 6 35.32 -21.62 65.09
CA GLY A 6 35.77 -21.67 63.70
C GLY A 6 34.96 -22.64 62.86
N LEU A 7 33.91 -22.15 62.20
CA LEU A 7 33.16 -22.89 61.17
C LEU A 7 33.99 -22.99 59.88
N GLY A 8 34.30 -24.20 59.45
CA GLY A 8 34.79 -24.49 58.10
C GLY A 8 33.61 -24.85 57.18
N PHE A 9 33.30 -23.96 56.24
CA PHE A 9 32.22 -24.06 55.28
C PHE A 9 32.36 -25.25 54.33
N ALA A 10 31.25 -25.98 54.14
CA ALA A 10 31.07 -27.05 53.18
C ALA A 10 31.23 -26.55 51.74
N ARG A 11 32.01 -27.29 50.95
CA ARG A 11 32.14 -27.12 49.49
C ARG A 11 31.09 -27.95 48.75
N ALA A 12 30.65 -27.36 47.65
CA ALA A 12 30.22 -27.98 46.41
C ALA A 12 28.81 -28.61 46.37
N LEU A 13 27.91 -27.93 45.67
CA LEU A 13 27.11 -28.58 44.63
C LEU A 13 26.73 -27.55 43.56
N GLN A 14 27.46 -27.57 42.44
CA GLN A 14 27.09 -26.92 41.19
C GLN A 14 25.82 -27.58 40.65
N LYS A 15 24.74 -26.81 40.50
CA LYS A 15 23.59 -27.19 39.68
C LYS A 15 23.63 -26.36 38.40
N LEU A 16 24.04 -27.00 37.31
CA LEU A 16 23.85 -26.50 35.95
C LEU A 16 22.35 -26.59 35.63
N CYS A 17 21.65 -25.45 35.60
CA CYS A 17 20.34 -25.38 34.95
C CYS A 17 20.56 -25.04 33.48
N LEU A 18 20.40 -26.04 32.61
CA LEU A 18 20.28 -25.88 31.16
C LEU A 18 18.99 -25.07 30.89
N GLY A 19 19.14 -23.78 30.60
CA GLY A 19 18.06 -22.93 30.14
C GLY A 19 17.74 -23.23 28.68
N ALA A 20 16.66 -23.96 28.44
CA ALA A 20 16.06 -24.07 27.11
C ALA A 20 15.22 -22.80 26.86
N SER A 21 15.85 -21.77 26.28
CA SER A 21 15.13 -20.61 25.76
C SER A 21 14.41 -21.01 24.48
N LEU A 22 13.13 -21.40 24.59
CA LEU A 22 12.21 -21.45 23.47
C LEU A 22 12.02 -20.01 22.98
N LEU A 23 12.79 -19.63 21.96
CA LEU A 23 12.52 -18.44 21.15
C LEU A 23 11.17 -18.67 20.46
N ALA A 24 10.08 -18.19 21.07
CA ALA A 24 8.83 -18.01 20.39
C ALA A 24 9.06 -16.94 19.32
N ALA A 25 9.38 -17.36 18.10
CA ALA A 25 9.33 -16.49 16.94
C ALA A 25 7.86 -16.07 16.79
N THR A 26 7.54 -14.83 17.18
CA THR A 26 6.27 -14.21 16.82
C THR A 26 6.23 -14.17 15.30
N VAL A 27 5.39 -15.00 14.70
CA VAL A 27 5.05 -14.87 13.29
C VAL A 27 4.31 -13.55 13.18
N ALA A 28 5.02 -12.48 12.81
CA ALA A 28 4.40 -11.22 12.49
C ALA A 28 3.47 -11.49 11.30
N THR A 29 2.16 -11.35 11.50
CA THR A 29 1.20 -11.47 10.43
C THR A 29 1.38 -10.27 9.50
N ALA A 30 1.82 -10.52 8.27
CA ALA A 30 1.89 -9.54 7.21
C ALA A 30 0.56 -8.76 7.14
N THR A 31 0.64 -7.43 7.21
CA THR A 31 -0.54 -6.56 7.33
C THR A 31 -0.57 -5.59 6.15
N GLU A 32 -1.59 -5.72 5.32
CA GLU A 32 -1.86 -4.78 4.23
C GLU A 32 -2.07 -3.37 4.79
N SER A 33 -1.28 -2.43 4.32
CA SER A 33 -1.26 -1.07 4.86
C SER A 33 -0.62 -0.10 3.87
N GLY A 34 -0.83 1.19 4.10
CA GLY A 34 -0.24 2.23 3.27
C GLY A 34 -1.22 3.35 2.98
N TYR A 35 -0.75 4.28 2.16
CA TYR A 35 -1.49 5.47 1.79
C TYR A 35 -1.16 5.91 0.37
N VAL A 36 -2.07 6.70 -0.19
CA VAL A 36 -1.89 7.40 -1.45
C VAL A 36 -2.07 8.89 -1.17
N THR A 37 -1.05 9.68 -1.45
CA THR A 37 -1.20 11.12 -1.61
C THR A 37 -1.71 11.39 -3.01
N LEU A 38 -2.83 12.09 -3.12
CA LEU A 38 -3.48 12.42 -4.40
C LEU A 38 -3.59 13.93 -4.53
N THR A 39 -3.13 14.47 -5.65
CA THR A 39 -3.38 15.84 -6.06
C THR A 39 -4.34 15.84 -7.25
N LEU A 40 -5.51 16.45 -7.09
CA LEU A 40 -6.49 16.69 -8.15
C LEU A 40 -6.61 18.19 -8.38
N GLY A 41 -6.19 18.67 -9.55
CA GLY A 41 -6.08 20.12 -9.78
C GLY A 41 -5.14 20.77 -8.76
N ASN A 42 -5.68 21.67 -7.93
CA ASN A 42 -4.90 22.42 -6.92
C ASN A 42 -5.06 21.88 -5.49
N GLU A 43 -5.74 20.75 -5.31
CA GLU A 43 -6.04 20.20 -3.99
C GLU A 43 -5.30 18.90 -3.75
N GLN A 44 -4.87 18.69 -2.51
CA GLN A 44 -4.14 17.51 -2.09
C GLN A 44 -4.95 16.74 -1.03
N PHE A 45 -4.95 15.42 -1.16
CA PHE A 45 -5.64 14.48 -0.29
C PHE A 45 -4.65 13.40 0.15
N GLU A 46 -4.80 12.91 1.37
CA GLU A 46 -4.13 11.71 1.83
C GLU A 46 -5.19 10.62 2.05
N LEU A 47 -5.05 9.52 1.33
CA LEU A 47 -6.07 8.48 1.25
C LEU A 47 -5.51 7.16 1.77
N PRO A 48 -6.08 6.58 2.84
CA PRO A 48 -5.61 5.30 3.33
C PRO A 48 -5.88 4.20 2.30
N LEU A 49 -5.01 3.19 2.31
CA LEU A 49 -5.21 1.97 1.55
C LEU A 49 -6.49 1.27 2.00
N ASN A 50 -7.31 0.84 1.04
CA ASN A 50 -8.38 -0.11 1.28
C ASN A 50 -7.84 -1.53 1.06
N ALA A 51 -7.28 -2.11 2.12
CA ALA A 51 -6.67 -3.45 2.11
C ALA A 51 -7.61 -4.52 1.52
N ALA A 52 -8.91 -4.46 1.81
CA ALA A 52 -9.87 -5.47 1.34
C ALA A 52 -10.06 -5.50 -0.19
N HIS A 53 -9.57 -4.50 -0.92
CA HIS A 53 -9.70 -4.40 -2.37
C HIS A 53 -8.39 -3.96 -3.05
N SER A 54 -7.29 -4.07 -2.31
CA SER A 54 -5.95 -3.83 -2.83
C SER A 54 -5.21 -5.15 -2.76
N ASP A 55 -4.51 -5.50 -3.83
CA ASP A 55 -3.85 -6.79 -3.94
C ASP A 55 -2.74 -6.72 -4.99
N TRP A 56 -1.99 -7.82 -5.06
CA TRP A 56 -1.13 -8.08 -6.20
C TRP A 56 -1.25 -9.54 -6.66
N THR A 57 -0.86 -9.80 -7.91
CA THR A 57 -0.72 -11.16 -8.45
C THR A 57 0.55 -11.27 -9.27
N GLY A 58 1.15 -12.47 -9.35
CA GLY A 58 2.29 -12.71 -10.24
C GLY A 58 3.43 -13.48 -9.58
N SER A 59 4.66 -13.02 -9.79
CA SER A 59 5.92 -13.66 -9.40
C SER A 59 6.99 -12.63 -9.06
N PRO A 60 8.14 -13.01 -8.48
CA PRO A 60 9.20 -12.06 -8.10
C PRO A 60 9.75 -11.17 -9.23
N GLY A 61 9.57 -11.55 -10.50
CA GLY A 61 10.00 -10.76 -11.66
C GLY A 61 8.90 -9.91 -12.31
N PHE A 62 7.64 -10.14 -11.95
CA PHE A 62 6.46 -9.56 -12.56
C PHE A 62 5.30 -9.57 -11.58
N ALA A 63 4.74 -8.41 -11.23
CA ALA A 63 3.54 -8.32 -10.42
C ALA A 63 2.50 -7.42 -11.09
N LYS A 64 1.25 -7.87 -11.16
CA LYS A 64 0.12 -6.98 -11.42
C LYS A 64 -0.30 -6.38 -10.09
N VAL A 65 -0.24 -5.07 -9.97
CA VAL A 65 -0.51 -4.34 -8.73
C VAL A 65 -1.85 -3.60 -8.88
N SER A 66 -2.70 -3.70 -7.86
CA SER A 66 -3.96 -2.96 -7.77
C SER A 66 -4.07 -2.30 -6.39
N ILE A 67 -3.99 -0.97 -6.36
CA ILE A 67 -4.11 -0.14 -5.16
C ILE A 67 -5.46 0.55 -5.20
N LEU A 68 -6.36 0.22 -4.25
CA LEU A 68 -7.59 0.96 -4.03
C LEU A 68 -7.45 1.81 -2.77
N SER A 69 -7.76 3.09 -2.86
CA SER A 69 -7.87 3.99 -1.71
C SER A 69 -9.27 4.57 -1.61
N ARG A 70 -9.74 4.79 -0.39
CA ARG A 70 -11.02 5.44 -0.10
C ARG A 70 -10.82 6.54 0.95
N PRO A 71 -11.46 7.71 0.78
CA PRO A 71 -11.49 8.69 1.85
C PRO A 71 -12.17 8.13 3.09
N THR A 72 -11.64 8.48 4.26
CA THR A 72 -12.26 8.21 5.56
C THR A 72 -13.01 9.43 6.09
N GLU A 73 -12.60 10.63 5.70
CA GLU A 73 -13.27 11.89 6.04
C GLU A 73 -14.52 12.11 5.20
N VAL A 74 -15.64 12.43 5.86
CA VAL A 74 -16.94 12.65 5.21
C VAL A 74 -16.85 13.73 4.13
N ALA A 75 -16.20 14.86 4.43
CA ALA A 75 -16.08 15.96 3.48
C ALA A 75 -15.34 15.57 2.19
N THR A 76 -14.34 14.68 2.29
CA THR A 76 -13.61 14.18 1.12
C THR A 76 -14.42 13.09 0.40
N TRP A 77 -15.09 12.21 1.15
CA TRP A 77 -15.95 11.16 0.61
C TRP A 77 -17.16 11.71 -0.17
N GLU A 78 -17.67 12.88 0.22
CA GLU A 78 -18.73 13.59 -0.49
C GLU A 78 -18.29 14.11 -1.87
N ARG A 79 -16.98 14.19 -2.13
CA ARG A 79 -16.41 14.68 -3.40
C ARG A 79 -16.02 13.54 -4.32
N PHE A 80 -15.34 12.53 -3.79
CA PHE A 80 -15.03 11.30 -4.53
C PHE A 80 -15.02 10.11 -3.58
N GLN A 81 -15.48 8.95 -4.06
CA GLN A 81 -15.65 7.77 -3.22
C GLN A 81 -14.43 6.86 -3.21
N SER A 82 -13.68 6.84 -4.30
CA SER A 82 -12.52 5.96 -4.43
C SER A 82 -11.57 6.40 -5.54
N LEU A 83 -10.30 6.06 -5.33
CA LEU A 83 -9.24 6.08 -6.33
C LEU A 83 -8.72 4.65 -6.49
N ARG A 84 -8.51 4.18 -7.72
CA ARG A 84 -7.80 2.94 -8.01
C ARG A 84 -6.64 3.20 -8.94
N LEU A 85 -5.42 2.86 -8.51
CA LEU A 85 -4.22 2.84 -9.35
C LEU A 85 -3.85 1.38 -9.61
N ALA A 86 -3.72 1.00 -10.89
CA ALA A 86 -3.28 -0.32 -11.30
C ALA A 86 -2.10 -0.21 -12.27
N PHE A 87 -1.16 -1.13 -12.19
CA PHE A 87 -0.02 -1.20 -13.11
C PHE A 87 0.64 -2.59 -13.09
N ASP A 88 1.33 -2.92 -14.17
CA ASP A 88 2.19 -4.09 -14.26
C ASP A 88 3.61 -3.69 -13.83
N LEU A 89 4.06 -4.22 -12.70
CA LEU A 89 5.40 -4.03 -12.13
C LEU A 89 6.38 -5.05 -12.71
N LEU A 90 7.24 -4.60 -13.62
CA LEU A 90 8.34 -5.37 -14.21
C LEU A 90 9.67 -5.06 -13.52
N ARG A 91 10.72 -5.81 -13.86
CA ARG A 91 12.09 -5.55 -13.36
C ARG A 91 12.56 -4.11 -13.62
N THR A 92 12.16 -3.52 -14.74
CA THR A 92 12.59 -2.19 -15.19
C THR A 92 11.69 -1.05 -14.71
N GLY A 93 10.57 -1.33 -14.05
CA GLY A 93 9.61 -0.31 -13.58
C GLY A 93 8.16 -0.70 -13.81
N ALA A 94 7.26 0.27 -13.63
CA ALA A 94 5.84 0.11 -13.89
C ALA A 94 5.52 0.26 -15.38
N THR A 95 4.54 -0.52 -15.85
CA THR A 95 4.02 -0.51 -17.22
C THR A 95 2.49 -0.60 -17.20
N THR A 96 1.88 -0.21 -18.32
CA THR A 96 0.42 -0.20 -18.51
C THR A 96 -0.35 0.40 -17.33
N PRO A 97 0.02 1.60 -16.83
CA PRO A 97 -0.66 2.20 -15.71
C PRO A 97 -2.09 2.59 -16.11
N GLU A 98 -3.01 2.34 -15.19
CA GLU A 98 -4.39 2.80 -15.24
C GLU A 98 -4.75 3.45 -13.90
N LEU A 99 -5.38 4.61 -13.97
CA LEU A 99 -5.93 5.31 -12.80
C LEU A 99 -7.41 5.51 -13.04
N SER A 100 -8.23 5.13 -12.07
CA SER A 100 -9.67 5.41 -12.07
C SER A 100 -10.07 6.16 -10.81
N LEU A 101 -10.98 7.12 -10.96
CA LEU A 101 -11.53 7.92 -9.87
C LEU A 101 -13.06 7.93 -9.99
N LEU A 102 -13.75 7.58 -8.91
CA LEU A 102 -15.21 7.68 -8.82
C LEU A 102 -15.57 8.98 -8.09
N ARG A 103 -15.99 9.99 -8.85
CA ARG A 103 -16.36 11.31 -8.32
C ARG A 103 -17.87 11.37 -8.08
N ARG A 104 -18.30 12.02 -7.00
CA ARG A 104 -19.71 12.27 -6.75
C ARG A 104 -20.15 13.56 -7.44
N ARG A 105 -21.37 13.57 -7.95
CA ARG A 105 -22.04 14.75 -8.51
C ARG A 105 -22.98 15.37 -7.48
N ASP A 106 -23.32 16.63 -7.71
CA ASP A 106 -24.26 17.38 -6.87
C ASP A 106 -25.67 16.75 -6.85
N ASP A 107 -26.05 16.01 -7.91
CA ASP A 107 -27.32 15.30 -8.03
C ASP A 107 -27.35 13.93 -7.33
N ALA A 108 -26.37 13.66 -6.46
CA ALA A 108 -26.11 12.35 -5.84
C ALA A 108 -25.75 11.22 -6.82
N GLY A 109 -25.55 11.52 -8.11
CA GLY A 109 -24.98 10.61 -9.08
C GLY A 109 -23.45 10.48 -8.97
N PHE A 110 -22.87 9.68 -9.87
CA PHE A 110 -21.43 9.48 -9.95
C PHE A 110 -20.91 9.72 -11.36
N GLU A 111 -19.70 10.24 -11.43
CA GLU A 111 -18.88 10.31 -12.63
C GLU A 111 -17.68 9.40 -12.48
N ARG A 112 -17.29 8.75 -13.58
CA ARG A 112 -16.09 7.95 -13.63
C ARG A 112 -15.05 8.67 -14.46
N TRP A 113 -13.89 8.83 -13.87
CA TRP A 113 -12.74 9.50 -14.44
C TRP A 113 -11.62 8.49 -14.60
N TYR A 114 -10.98 8.46 -15.76
CA TYR A 114 -9.96 7.48 -16.12
C TYR A 114 -8.75 8.15 -16.75
N GLY A 115 -7.57 7.58 -16.52
CA GLY A 115 -6.33 7.93 -17.19
C GLY A 115 -5.47 6.70 -17.45
N ARG A 116 -4.81 6.67 -18.61
CA ARG A 116 -3.89 5.64 -19.08
C ARG A 116 -2.69 6.28 -19.75
N SER A 117 -1.65 5.50 -20.05
CA SER A 117 -0.47 6.04 -20.75
C SER A 117 -0.81 6.60 -22.12
N GLU A 118 -1.58 5.86 -22.92
CA GLU A 118 -2.01 6.25 -24.26
C GLU A 118 -3.12 7.30 -24.28
N SER A 119 -3.86 7.43 -23.17
CA SER A 119 -5.01 8.31 -23.02
C SER A 119 -4.93 9.06 -21.70
N GLY A 120 -4.41 10.29 -21.75
CA GLY A 120 -4.17 11.11 -20.55
C GLY A 120 -2.72 11.12 -20.06
N GLY A 121 -1.80 10.42 -20.75
CA GLY A 121 -0.37 10.51 -20.48
C GLY A 121 0.02 10.03 -19.08
N LEU A 122 -0.74 9.09 -18.50
CA LEU A 122 -0.48 8.57 -17.17
C LEU A 122 0.86 7.84 -17.14
N THR A 123 1.70 8.22 -16.18
CA THR A 123 2.98 7.58 -15.89
C THR A 123 3.04 7.19 -14.42
N VAL A 124 3.74 6.09 -14.14
CA VAL A 124 4.03 5.62 -12.79
C VAL A 124 5.53 5.40 -12.68
N VAL A 125 6.15 6.01 -11.68
CA VAL A 125 7.59 5.88 -11.39
C VAL A 125 7.74 5.16 -10.06
N ILE A 126 8.44 4.04 -10.08
CA ILE A 126 8.70 3.23 -8.88
C ILE A 126 9.99 3.70 -8.22
N THR A 127 9.91 3.99 -6.92
CA THR A 127 11.07 4.40 -6.11
C THR A 127 11.62 3.22 -5.33
N GLU A 128 10.74 2.42 -4.73
CA GLU A 128 11.12 1.25 -3.94
C GLU A 128 10.23 0.06 -4.28
N ARG A 129 10.82 -1.13 -4.23
CA ARG A 129 10.09 -2.39 -4.30
C ARG A 129 10.83 -3.47 -3.53
N SER A 130 10.09 -4.28 -2.79
CA SER A 130 10.59 -5.49 -2.14
C SER A 130 9.49 -6.54 -2.10
N LEU A 131 9.88 -7.80 -2.25
CA LEU A 131 8.99 -8.95 -2.08
C LEU A 131 9.60 -9.84 -1.01
N ASN A 132 8.91 -9.95 0.12
CA ASN A 132 9.29 -10.81 1.22
C ASN A 132 8.23 -11.90 1.38
N ASP A 133 8.56 -13.14 1.04
CA ASP A 133 7.62 -14.24 0.86
C ASP A 133 6.48 -13.87 -0.11
N THR A 134 5.32 -13.50 0.43
CA THR A 134 4.13 -13.10 -0.32
C THR A 134 3.79 -11.61 -0.14
N GLU A 135 4.51 -10.91 0.72
CA GLU A 135 4.28 -9.50 1.00
C GLU A 135 5.04 -8.61 0.02
N LEU A 136 4.30 -7.84 -0.79
CA LEU A 136 4.87 -6.89 -1.74
C LEU A 136 4.80 -5.49 -1.14
N THR A 137 5.96 -4.90 -0.84
CA THR A 137 6.07 -3.48 -0.53
C THR A 137 6.48 -2.73 -1.79
N VAL A 138 5.74 -1.68 -2.13
CA VAL A 138 6.02 -0.86 -3.31
C VAL A 138 5.71 0.61 -3.00
N SER A 139 6.62 1.49 -3.41
CA SER A 139 6.42 2.93 -3.32
C SER A 139 6.79 3.63 -4.63
N GLY A 140 6.16 4.76 -4.88
CA GLY A 140 6.36 5.48 -6.12
C GLY A 140 5.54 6.74 -6.24
N SER A 141 5.49 7.26 -7.45
CA SER A 141 4.70 8.43 -7.82
C SER A 141 3.97 8.19 -9.13
N PHE A 142 2.92 8.97 -9.35
CA PHE A 142 2.18 8.97 -10.60
C PHE A 142 1.85 10.40 -11.02
N THR A 143 1.77 10.63 -12.32
CA THR A 143 1.34 11.89 -12.93
C THR A 143 0.58 11.60 -14.21
N GLY A 144 -0.43 12.41 -14.53
CA GLY A 144 -1.20 12.26 -15.75
C GLY A 144 -2.39 13.21 -15.81
N THR A 145 -3.33 12.87 -16.68
CA THR A 145 -4.59 13.57 -16.86
C THR A 145 -5.72 12.55 -16.89
N LEU A 146 -6.80 12.83 -16.17
CA LEU A 146 -8.03 12.04 -16.22
C LEU A 146 -9.04 12.69 -17.16
N GLY A 147 -9.81 11.84 -17.84
CA GLY A 147 -11.00 12.23 -18.60
C GLY A 147 -12.23 11.43 -18.17
N ARG A 148 -13.42 11.88 -18.55
CA ARG A 148 -14.68 11.20 -18.22
C ARG A 148 -14.84 9.93 -19.06
N SER A 149 -15.55 8.95 -18.53
CA SER A 149 -15.89 7.73 -19.28
C SER A 149 -17.21 7.13 -18.84
N ASP A 150 -18.08 6.86 -19.81
CA ASP A 150 -19.35 6.16 -19.60
C ASP A 150 -19.25 4.64 -19.76
N ASN A 151 -18.14 4.13 -20.32
CA ASN A 151 -17.92 2.72 -20.63
C ASN A 151 -16.68 2.13 -19.93
N PHE A 152 -16.48 2.52 -18.67
CA PHE A 152 -15.45 1.95 -17.78
C PHE A 152 -14.01 2.01 -18.33
N GLY A 153 -13.63 3.15 -18.91
CA GLY A 153 -12.28 3.43 -19.39
C GLY A 153 -11.99 2.91 -20.80
N GLN A 154 -12.98 2.34 -21.51
CA GLN A 154 -12.79 1.95 -22.92
C GLN A 154 -12.62 3.17 -23.81
N THR A 155 -13.37 4.24 -23.56
CA THR A 155 -13.19 5.56 -24.18
C THR A 155 -13.07 6.61 -23.10
N ILE A 156 -12.05 7.46 -23.21
CA ILE A 156 -11.77 8.52 -22.25
C ILE A 156 -11.96 9.86 -22.95
N ASP A 157 -12.99 10.60 -22.52
CA ASP A 157 -13.25 11.95 -22.98
C ASP A 157 -12.36 12.95 -22.24
N LEU A 158 -11.42 13.54 -22.96
CA LEU A 158 -10.47 14.53 -22.47
C LEU A 158 -10.89 15.97 -22.84
N SER A 159 -12.15 16.24 -23.18
CA SER A 159 -12.63 17.60 -23.46
C SER A 159 -12.55 18.53 -22.25
N GLU A 160 -12.73 17.96 -21.04
CA GLU A 160 -12.60 18.63 -19.75
C GLU A 160 -11.54 17.89 -18.91
N PRO A 161 -10.25 18.03 -19.26
CA PRO A 161 -9.20 17.24 -18.65
C PRO A 161 -8.99 17.62 -17.17
N MET A 162 -8.76 16.63 -16.32
CA MET A 162 -8.42 16.82 -14.92
C MET A 162 -6.98 16.38 -14.67
N PRO A 163 -6.02 17.32 -14.49
CA PRO A 163 -4.67 16.98 -14.10
C PRO A 163 -4.65 16.23 -12.77
N VAL A 164 -3.84 15.18 -12.72
CA VAL A 164 -3.71 14.32 -11.54
C VAL A 164 -2.24 14.00 -11.29
N SER A 165 -1.85 14.01 -10.01
CA SER A 165 -0.54 13.52 -9.59
C SER A 165 -0.60 12.97 -8.18
N GLY A 166 0.44 12.28 -7.76
CA GLY A 166 0.48 11.75 -6.41
C GLY A 166 1.66 10.87 -6.11
N ARG A 167 1.65 10.33 -4.89
CA ARG A 167 2.61 9.37 -4.36
C ARG A 167 1.87 8.23 -3.70
N PHE A 168 2.48 7.06 -3.67
CA PHE A 168 1.97 5.91 -2.94
C PHE A 168 3.10 5.21 -2.21
N GLU A 169 2.76 4.66 -1.05
CA GLU A 169 3.61 3.79 -0.26
C GLU A 169 2.70 2.74 0.34
N VAL A 170 2.82 1.50 -0.13
CA VAL A 170 1.89 0.42 0.21
C VAL A 170 2.60 -0.90 0.41
N THR A 171 2.01 -1.70 1.29
CA THR A 171 2.31 -3.11 1.50
C THR A 171 1.06 -3.91 1.17
N LEU A 172 1.19 -4.86 0.24
CA LEU A 172 0.09 -5.62 -0.34
C LEU A 172 0.31 -7.12 -0.14
N LEU A 173 -0.78 -7.84 0.10
CA LEU A 173 -0.81 -9.30 0.08
C LEU A 173 -1.27 -9.78 -1.30
N PRO A 174 -0.99 -11.05 -1.65
CA PRO A 174 -1.47 -11.60 -2.91
C PRO A 174 -3.00 -11.65 -2.90
N ILE A 175 -3.60 -11.67 -4.11
CA ILE A 175 -5.04 -11.91 -4.24
C ILE A 175 -5.46 -13.17 -3.48
N ARG A 176 -6.63 -13.10 -2.85
CA ARG A 176 -7.20 -14.19 -2.04
C ARG A 176 -8.17 -15.05 -2.84
#